data_AF-X1TZS4-F1
#
_entry.id   AF-X1TZS4-F1
#
_cell.length_a   1.000
_cell.length_b   1.000
_cell.length_c   1.000
_cell.angle_alpha   90.00
_cell.angle_beta   90.00
_cell.angle_gamma   90.00
#
_symmetry.space_group_name_H-M   'P 1'
#
loop_
_entity.id
_entity.type
_entity.pdbx_description
1 polymer ?
#
loop_
_entity_poly.entity_id
_entity_poly.type
_entity_poly.pdbx_seq_one_letter_code
_entity_poly.pdbx_strand_id
1 'polypeptide(L)'
;WIDDASAEFLIQCSKELKEYPILLICSFRGPLKRKVYIVGAERIKLSPLNNTKSDRLIKFLIKKNDIYKLMSGKIISTAKGNPLFIEEIVRGIEERKLSSDKDRLGNYPEVFANFQIPDTVQSIARARIDLLPVGLKEILYQASVFGRNIEIKILQKITNLEDKILLEMMKKLQKHEFIEEVEKAPQLQRYFIFTHPLIQEIAYNSLLFKTRRSLHNKIGSVMEEMYLSKIDEKVEEVAYHFKNSDDKVKAVFYLNKAGDKAQSLYAFSNAVNYF
;
A
#
# COMPACT_ATOMS: atom_id res chain seq x y z
N TRP A 1 6.06 -8.35 -2.68
CA TRP A 1 6.19 -9.21 -3.86
C TRP A 1 7.66 -9.42 -4.08
N ILE A 2 8.08 -10.66 -4.25
CA ILE A 2 9.45 -11.01 -4.59
C ILE A 2 9.46 -11.26 -6.11
N ASP A 3 10.41 -10.65 -6.81
CA ASP A 3 10.64 -10.94 -8.23
C ASP A 3 11.30 -12.31 -8.39
N ASP A 4 11.32 -12.83 -9.62
CA ASP A 4 11.82 -14.18 -9.90
C ASP A 4 13.31 -14.34 -9.56
N ALA A 5 14.13 -13.30 -9.76
CA ALA A 5 15.56 -13.36 -9.46
C ALA A 5 15.82 -13.39 -7.95
N SER A 6 15.11 -12.55 -7.19
CA SER A 6 15.17 -12.58 -5.73
C SER A 6 14.68 -13.94 -5.17
N ALA A 7 13.67 -14.55 -5.79
CA ALA A 7 13.18 -15.87 -5.39
C ALA A 7 14.21 -16.98 -5.68
N GLU A 8 14.89 -16.93 -6.82
CA GLU A 8 15.96 -17.87 -7.18
C GLU A 8 17.17 -17.73 -6.26
N PHE A 9 17.57 -16.50 -5.94
CA PHE A 9 18.61 -16.20 -4.96
C PHE A 9 18.27 -16.82 -3.59
N LEU A 10 17.06 -16.61 -3.07
CA LEU A 10 16.64 -17.20 -1.79
C LEU A 10 16.70 -18.73 -1.79
N ILE A 11 16.31 -19.37 -2.89
CA ILE A 11 16.40 -20.83 -3.02
C ILE A 11 17.85 -21.28 -2.95
N GLN A 12 18.74 -20.60 -3.67
CA GLN A 12 20.15 -20.96 -3.71
C GLN A 12 20.82 -20.74 -2.35
N CYS A 13 20.65 -19.56 -1.73
CA CYS A 13 21.18 -19.29 -0.39
C CYS A 13 20.68 -20.29 0.65
N SER A 14 19.42 -20.75 0.57
CA SER A 14 18.88 -21.71 1.53
C SER A 14 19.64 -23.03 1.64
N LYS A 15 20.42 -23.38 0.62
CA LYS A 15 21.25 -24.60 0.64
C LYS A 15 22.47 -24.46 1.55
N GLU A 16 23.01 -23.26 1.70
CA GLU A 16 24.25 -22.97 2.42
C GLU A 16 24.01 -22.32 3.80
N LEU A 17 22.81 -21.74 4.01
CA LEU A 17 22.46 -21.04 5.26
C LEU A 17 22.54 -21.90 6.53
N LYS A 18 22.55 -23.23 6.42
CA LYS A 18 22.66 -24.13 7.58
C LYS A 18 23.98 -23.99 8.33
N GLU A 19 25.02 -23.46 7.69
CA GLU A 19 26.34 -23.27 8.29
C GLU A 19 26.51 -21.92 9.00
N TYR A 20 25.49 -21.05 8.94
CA TYR A 20 25.54 -19.69 9.46
C TYR A 20 24.43 -19.44 10.48
N PRO A 21 24.64 -18.57 11.48
CA PRO A 21 23.62 -18.22 12.48
C PRO A 21 22.58 -17.23 11.90
N ILE A 22 21.95 -17.60 10.78
CA ILE A 22 21.01 -16.75 10.04
C ILE A 22 19.62 -17.39 10.04
N LEU A 23 18.61 -16.65 10.47
CA LEU A 23 17.20 -17.02 10.36
C LEU A 23 16.52 -16.17 9.27
N LEU A 24 15.97 -16.82 8.24
CA LEU A 24 15.17 -16.16 7.22
C LEU A 24 13.67 -16.33 7.48
N ILE A 25 12.94 -15.22 7.46
CA ILE A 25 11.48 -15.19 7.57
C ILE A 25 10.91 -14.58 6.28
N CYS A 26 10.05 -15.34 5.59
CA CYS A 26 9.46 -14.92 4.33
C CYS A 26 7.93 -15.00 4.38
N SER A 27 7.25 -14.05 3.75
CA SER A 27 5.79 -14.06 3.58
C SER A 27 5.41 -14.15 2.10
N PHE A 28 4.38 -14.96 1.79
CA PHE A 28 3.95 -15.23 0.42
C PHE A 28 2.42 -15.19 0.33
N ARG A 29 1.88 -14.67 -0.78
CA ARG A 29 0.43 -14.60 -1.05
C ARG A 29 0.10 -15.38 -2.32
N GLY A 30 -0.91 -16.25 -2.23
CA GLY A 30 -1.36 -17.10 -3.35
C GLY A 30 -0.79 -18.53 -3.33
N PRO A 31 -1.31 -19.43 -4.16
CA PRO A 31 -0.70 -20.74 -4.35
C PRO A 31 0.67 -20.53 -5.00
N LEU A 32 1.71 -21.07 -4.36
CA LEU A 32 3.05 -21.18 -4.94
C LEU A 32 2.94 -21.98 -6.26
N LYS A 33 2.81 -21.29 -7.40
CA LYS A 33 2.70 -21.92 -8.74
C LYS A 33 3.95 -22.73 -9.09
N ARG A 34 5.07 -22.44 -8.43
CA ARG A 34 6.25 -23.30 -8.34
C ARG A 34 6.37 -23.74 -6.90
N LYS A 35 6.53 -25.03 -6.64
CA LYS A 35 6.99 -25.54 -5.33
C LYS A 35 8.39 -24.97 -5.08
N VAL A 36 8.47 -23.72 -4.61
CA VAL A 36 9.70 -23.12 -4.12
C VAL A 36 10.03 -23.89 -2.85
N TYR A 37 10.86 -24.92 -3.01
CA TYR A 37 11.31 -25.75 -1.92
C TYR A 37 12.56 -25.09 -1.34
N ILE A 38 12.34 -24.27 -0.31
CA ILE A 38 13.43 -23.69 0.48
C ILE A 38 13.93 -24.80 1.41
N VAL A 39 15.18 -25.20 1.26
CA VAL A 39 15.75 -26.32 2.02
C VAL A 39 15.79 -25.95 3.50
N GLY A 40 15.24 -26.82 4.35
CA GLY A 40 15.21 -26.59 5.81
C GLY A 40 14.18 -25.56 6.29
N ALA A 41 13.32 -25.04 5.41
CA ALA A 41 12.27 -24.10 5.80
C ALA A 41 11.07 -24.80 6.48
N GLU A 42 10.60 -24.23 7.58
CA GLU A 42 9.31 -24.55 8.16
C GLU A 42 8.22 -23.66 7.56
N ARG A 43 7.11 -24.28 7.13
CA ARG A 43 5.99 -23.55 6.54
C ARG A 43 4.85 -23.38 7.53
N ILE A 44 4.61 -22.14 7.94
CA ILE A 44 3.44 -21.77 8.74
C ILE A 44 2.33 -21.28 7.80
N LYS A 45 1.27 -22.08 7.65
CA LYS A 45 0.08 -21.67 6.90
C LYS A 45 -0.81 -20.77 7.75
N LEU A 46 -0.85 -19.48 7.43
CA LEU A 46 -1.80 -18.55 8.04
C LEU A 46 -3.20 -18.79 7.45
N SER A 47 -4.10 -19.34 8.27
CA SER A 47 -5.52 -19.52 7.93
C SER A 47 -6.34 -18.34 8.46
N PRO A 48 -7.55 -18.09 7.93
CA PRO A 48 -8.46 -17.11 8.50
C PRO A 48 -8.65 -17.32 10.01
N LEU A 49 -8.80 -16.23 10.75
CA LEU A 49 -9.10 -16.28 12.18
C LEU A 49 -10.42 -17.03 12.39
N ASN A 50 -10.44 -17.93 13.36
CA ASN A 50 -11.69 -18.52 13.82
C ASN A 50 -12.50 -17.49 14.63
N ASN A 51 -13.77 -17.77 14.88
CA ASN A 51 -14.67 -16.84 15.57
C ASN A 51 -14.11 -16.35 16.92
N THR A 52 -13.46 -17.22 17.70
CA THR A 52 -12.85 -16.84 18.99
C THR A 52 -11.68 -15.87 18.83
N LYS A 53 -10.80 -16.10 17.85
CA LYS A 53 -9.67 -15.21 17.55
C LYS A 53 -10.15 -13.89 16.94
N SER A 54 -11.16 -13.94 16.07
CA SER A 54 -11.82 -12.76 15.52
C SER A 54 -12.47 -11.92 16.61
N ASP A 55 -13.22 -12.54 17.53
CA ASP A 55 -13.83 -11.85 18.67
C ASP A 55 -12.77 -11.18 19.56
N ARG A 56 -11.67 -11.89 19.85
CA ARG A 56 -10.55 -11.31 20.60
C ARG A 56 -9.93 -10.10 19.92
N LEU A 57 -9.76 -10.14 18.60
CA LEU A 57 -9.28 -8.99 17.81
C LEU A 57 -10.29 -7.84 17.85
N ILE A 58 -11.57 -8.11 17.64
CA ILE A 58 -12.64 -7.09 17.68
C ILE A 58 -12.69 -6.43 19.05
N LYS A 59 -12.59 -7.21 20.13
CA LYS A 59 -12.58 -6.69 21.51
C LYS A 59 -11.36 -5.84 21.81
N PHE A 60 -10.22 -6.15 21.18
CA PHE A 60 -9.01 -5.34 21.27
C PHE A 60 -9.17 -4.00 20.53
N LEU A 61 -9.81 -4.01 19.36
CA LEU A 61 -9.98 -2.81 18.52
C LEU A 61 -11.11 -1.90 19.02
N ILE A 62 -12.26 -2.46 19.44
CA ILE A 62 -13.42 -1.70 19.91
C ILE A 62 -13.35 -1.53 21.44
N LYS A 63 -12.82 -0.40 21.90
CA LYS A 63 -12.70 -0.10 23.34
C LYS A 63 -14.04 0.15 24.05
N LYS A 64 -15.10 0.53 23.31
CA LYS A 64 -16.43 0.82 23.87
C LYS A 64 -17.30 -0.43 23.93
N ASN A 65 -17.68 -0.84 25.14
CA ASN A 65 -18.42 -2.08 25.39
C ASN A 65 -19.78 -2.14 24.66
N ASP A 66 -20.51 -1.03 24.57
CA ASP A 66 -21.85 -1.02 23.94
C ASP A 66 -21.76 -1.23 22.42
N ILE A 67 -20.77 -0.63 21.75
CA ILE A 67 -20.51 -0.83 20.33
C ILE A 67 -20.05 -2.28 20.08
N TYR A 68 -19.16 -2.77 20.94
CA TYR A 68 -18.69 -4.15 20.86
C TYR A 68 -19.86 -5.14 20.94
N LYS A 69 -20.76 -4.98 21.92
CA LYS A 69 -21.96 -5.84 22.06
C LYS A 69 -22.89 -5.76 20.84
N LEU A 70 -23.03 -4.58 20.24
CA LEU A 70 -23.95 -4.35 19.12
C LEU A 70 -23.39 -4.88 17.79
N MET A 71 -22.07 -4.80 17.60
CA MET A 71 -21.44 -5.02 16.30
C MET A 71 -20.62 -6.31 16.18
N SER A 72 -20.13 -6.90 17.27
CA SER A 72 -19.16 -8.02 17.22
C SER A 72 -19.65 -9.20 16.39
N GLY A 73 -20.87 -9.69 16.63
CA GLY A 73 -21.45 -10.80 15.88
C GLY A 73 -21.57 -10.51 14.38
N LYS A 74 -21.99 -9.29 14.03
CA LYS A 74 -22.09 -8.85 12.63
C LYS A 74 -20.71 -8.81 11.98
N ILE A 75 -19.71 -8.22 12.65
CA ILE A 75 -18.33 -8.15 12.17
C ILE A 75 -17.75 -9.55 11.96
N ILE A 76 -17.93 -10.49 12.91
CA ILE A 76 -17.44 -11.87 12.79
C ILE A 76 -18.06 -12.54 11.56
N SER A 77 -19.38 -12.42 11.39
CA SER A 77 -20.10 -13.04 10.28
C SER A 77 -19.69 -12.50 8.91
N THR A 78 -19.47 -11.19 8.80
CA THR A 78 -19.09 -10.54 7.55
C THR A 78 -17.62 -10.71 7.21
N ALA A 79 -16.73 -10.57 8.21
CA ALA A 79 -15.29 -10.60 7.98
C ALA A 79 -14.74 -11.99 7.63
N LYS A 80 -15.47 -13.06 7.98
CA LYS A 80 -15.10 -14.46 7.71
C LYS A 80 -13.65 -14.78 8.08
N GLY A 81 -13.20 -14.23 9.21
CA GLY A 81 -11.85 -14.45 9.74
C GLY A 81 -10.72 -13.63 9.09
N ASN A 82 -11.02 -12.69 8.20
CA ASN A 82 -10.00 -11.82 7.59
C ASN A 82 -9.64 -10.66 8.55
N PRO A 83 -8.42 -10.60 9.13
CA PRO A 83 -8.03 -9.56 10.09
C PRO A 83 -8.12 -8.15 9.53
N LEU A 84 -7.65 -7.93 8.29
CA LEU A 84 -7.73 -6.63 7.61
C LEU A 84 -9.19 -6.19 7.46
N PHE A 85 -10.09 -7.14 7.16
CA PHE A 85 -11.51 -6.81 7.04
C PHE A 85 -12.09 -6.38 8.38
N ILE A 86 -11.73 -7.08 9.46
CA ILE A 86 -12.14 -6.72 10.82
C ILE A 86 -11.65 -5.30 11.16
N GLU A 87 -10.38 -5.00 10.94
CA GLU A 87 -9.78 -3.70 11.20
C GLU A 87 -10.49 -2.59 10.43
N GLU A 88 -10.71 -2.78 9.13
CA GLU A 88 -11.37 -1.78 8.28
C GLU A 88 -12.84 -1.56 8.66
N ILE A 89 -13.57 -2.60 9.07
CA ILE A 89 -14.94 -2.45 9.60
C ILE A 89 -14.92 -1.60 10.87
N VAL A 90 -14.06 -1.94 11.82
CA VAL A 90 -13.96 -1.22 13.11
C VAL A 90 -13.59 0.24 12.88
N ARG A 91 -12.64 0.49 11.99
CA ARG A 91 -12.21 1.84 11.62
C ARG A 91 -13.33 2.65 10.97
N GLY A 92 -14.10 2.05 10.06
CA GLY A 92 -15.26 2.71 9.45
C GLY A 92 -16.36 3.06 10.47
N ILE A 93 -16.53 2.25 11.52
CA ILE A 93 -17.44 2.53 12.65
C ILE A 93 -16.96 3.78 13.41
N GLU A 94 -15.65 3.89 13.68
CA GLU A 94 -15.07 5.05 14.37
C GLU A 94 -15.12 6.33 13.53
N GLU A 95 -14.86 6.25 12.22
CA GLU A 95 -14.93 7.39 11.31
C GLU A 95 -16.36 7.95 11.21
N ARG A 96 -17.37 7.08 11.12
CA ARG A 96 -18.78 7.52 11.12
C ARG A 96 -19.17 8.22 12.39
N LYS A 97 -18.69 7.75 13.54
CA LYS A 97 -18.90 8.41 14.84
C LYS A 97 -18.32 9.82 14.87
N LEU A 98 -17.17 10.05 14.23
CA LEU A 98 -16.58 11.39 14.13
C LEU A 98 -17.37 12.32 13.20
N SER A 99 -18.07 11.76 12.21
CA SER A 99 -18.88 12.51 11.24
C SER A 99 -20.33 12.78 11.69
N SER A 100 -20.89 11.97 12.60
CA SER A 100 -22.20 12.24 13.20
C SER A 100 -22.07 13.36 14.23
N ASP A 101 -22.85 14.44 14.07
CA ASP A 101 -22.82 15.63 14.92
C ASP A 101 -22.64 15.33 16.41
N LYS A 102 -21.79 16.14 17.05
CA LYS A 102 -21.36 16.00 18.45
C LYS A 102 -22.53 15.95 19.46
N ASP A 103 -23.74 16.34 19.08
CA ASP A 103 -24.94 16.35 19.93
C ASP A 103 -25.63 14.99 20.08
N ARG A 104 -25.30 13.98 19.27
CA ARG A 104 -25.91 12.63 19.38
C ARG A 104 -25.15 11.68 20.29
N LEU A 105 -24.52 12.20 21.35
CA LEU A 105 -23.62 11.45 22.23
C LEU A 105 -24.27 10.27 22.98
N GLY A 106 -25.61 10.13 22.93
CA GLY A 106 -26.37 9.08 23.60
C GLY A 106 -27.00 7.98 22.71
N ASN A 107 -27.13 8.15 21.40
CA ASN A 107 -27.94 7.24 20.54
C ASN A 107 -27.11 6.37 19.58
N TYR A 108 -26.00 5.79 20.06
CA TYR A 108 -25.24 4.79 19.30
C TYR A 108 -26.10 3.63 18.74
N PRO A 109 -27.11 3.10 19.47
CA PRO A 109 -27.96 2.05 18.95
C PRO A 109 -28.70 2.43 17.67
N GLU A 110 -29.24 3.65 17.56
CA GLU A 110 -29.95 4.10 16.36
C GLU A 110 -29.01 4.40 15.19
N VAL A 111 -27.83 4.98 15.46
CA VAL A 111 -26.82 5.28 14.43
C VAL A 111 -26.30 4.01 13.76
N PHE A 112 -26.16 2.92 14.54
CA PHE A 112 -25.61 1.66 14.05
C PHE A 112 -26.65 0.57 13.75
N ALA A 113 -27.91 0.74 14.16
CA ALA A 113 -29.00 -0.19 13.82
C ALA A 113 -29.11 -0.43 12.31
N ASN A 114 -28.92 0.63 11.51
CA ASN A 114 -28.98 0.58 10.05
C ASN A 114 -27.60 0.52 9.38
N PHE A 115 -26.50 0.36 10.14
CA PHE A 115 -25.16 0.31 9.55
C PHE A 115 -24.98 -1.01 8.81
N GLN A 116 -25.13 -0.98 7.49
CA GLN A 116 -24.80 -2.10 6.63
C GLN A 116 -23.28 -2.22 6.53
N ILE A 117 -22.75 -3.37 6.97
CA ILE A 117 -21.34 -3.69 6.78
C ILE A 117 -21.20 -4.14 5.33
N PRO A 118 -20.39 -3.46 4.50
CA PRO A 118 -20.18 -3.90 3.13
C PRO A 118 -19.59 -5.31 3.08
N ASP A 119 -19.98 -6.07 2.05
CA ASP A 119 -19.69 -7.51 1.97
C ASP A 119 -18.25 -7.85 1.56
N THR A 120 -17.44 -6.84 1.23
CA THR A 120 -16.03 -7.01 0.85
C THR A 120 -15.13 -5.95 1.47
N VAL A 121 -13.86 -6.30 1.70
CA VAL A 121 -12.83 -5.35 2.16
C VAL A 121 -12.73 -4.16 1.20
N GLN A 122 -12.88 -4.43 -0.10
CA GLN A 122 -12.86 -3.40 -1.13
C GLN A 122 -13.99 -2.39 -0.98
N SER A 123 -15.21 -2.87 -0.72
CA SER A 123 -16.36 -2.01 -0.51
C SER A 123 -16.21 -1.17 0.77
N ILE A 124 -15.54 -1.68 1.81
CA ILE A 124 -15.25 -0.90 3.02
C ILE A 124 -14.21 0.17 2.77
N ALA A 125 -13.06 -0.20 2.21
CA ALA A 125 -12.03 0.78 1.89
C ALA A 125 -12.58 1.87 0.95
N ARG A 126 -13.44 1.51 -0.01
CA ARG A 126 -14.17 2.49 -0.85
C ARG A 126 -15.09 3.38 -0.01
N ALA A 127 -15.92 2.82 0.85
CA ALA A 127 -16.81 3.60 1.72
C ALA A 127 -16.03 4.56 2.63
N ARG A 128 -14.86 4.15 3.13
CA ARG A 128 -13.96 5.00 3.92
C ARG A 128 -13.38 6.15 3.10
N ILE A 129 -12.87 5.84 1.90
CA ILE A 129 -12.42 6.88 0.96
C ILE A 129 -13.57 7.84 0.67
N ASP A 130 -14.80 7.34 0.53
CA ASP A 130 -15.96 8.17 0.21
C ASP A 130 -16.33 9.19 1.28
N LEU A 131 -16.03 8.89 2.56
CA LEU A 131 -16.19 9.80 3.69
C LEU A 131 -15.14 10.91 3.77
N LEU A 132 -14.06 10.84 2.98
CA LEU A 132 -13.06 11.90 2.94
C LEU A 132 -13.62 13.19 2.30
N PRO A 133 -13.29 14.37 2.85
CA PRO A 133 -13.48 15.65 2.16
C PRO A 133 -12.89 15.62 0.74
N VAL A 134 -13.54 16.30 -0.20
CA VAL A 134 -13.21 16.26 -1.64
C VAL A 134 -11.71 16.47 -1.89
N GLY A 135 -11.10 17.50 -1.29
CA GLY A 135 -9.66 17.76 -1.45
C GLY A 135 -8.76 16.63 -0.93
N LEU A 136 -9.09 16.00 0.21
CA LEU A 136 -8.31 14.87 0.72
C LEU A 136 -8.45 13.63 -0.18
N LYS A 137 -9.65 13.39 -0.69
CA LYS A 137 -9.94 12.30 -1.63
C LYS A 137 -9.14 12.47 -2.93
N GLU A 138 -9.09 13.69 -3.47
CA GLU A 138 -8.28 14.01 -4.66
C GLU A 138 -6.79 13.75 -4.44
N ILE A 139 -6.22 14.20 -3.32
CA ILE A 139 -4.80 13.94 -2.99
C ILE A 139 -4.53 12.45 -2.82
N LEU A 140 -5.41 11.71 -2.13
CA LEU A 140 -5.27 10.26 -1.98
C LEU A 140 -5.27 9.53 -3.33
N TYR A 141 -6.15 9.93 -4.25
CA TYR A 141 -6.17 9.35 -5.59
C TYR A 141 -4.91 9.69 -6.39
N GLN A 142 -4.40 10.92 -6.33
CA GLN A 142 -3.15 11.27 -7.00
C GLN A 142 -1.95 10.51 -6.42
N ALA A 143 -1.88 10.40 -5.08
CA ALA A 143 -0.86 9.63 -4.38
C ALA A 143 -0.87 8.14 -4.74
N SER A 144 -2.03 7.58 -5.09
CA SER A 144 -2.15 6.15 -5.46
C SER A 144 -1.37 5.76 -6.72
N VAL A 145 -1.00 6.72 -7.58
CA VAL A 145 -0.29 6.51 -8.84
C VAL A 145 1.21 6.28 -8.64
N PHE A 146 1.78 6.70 -7.50
CA PHE A 146 3.20 6.57 -7.15
C PHE A 146 3.64 5.12 -6.89
N GLY A 147 2.70 4.21 -6.62
CA GLY A 147 3.03 2.86 -6.19
C GLY A 147 3.34 2.80 -4.69
N ARG A 148 4.50 2.23 -4.33
CA ARG A 148 4.83 1.92 -2.93
C ARG A 148 5.22 3.15 -2.11
N ASN A 149 6.02 4.06 -2.68
CA ASN A 149 6.56 5.21 -1.97
C ASN A 149 6.05 6.50 -2.63
N ILE A 150 5.45 7.36 -1.82
CA ILE A 150 4.99 8.69 -2.22
C ILE A 150 6.05 9.68 -1.77
N GLU A 151 6.83 10.23 -2.71
CA GLU A 151 7.75 11.32 -2.39
C GLU A 151 7.00 12.65 -2.37
N ILE A 152 7.06 13.34 -1.24
CA ILE A 152 6.25 14.55 -1.04
C ILE A 152 6.56 15.66 -2.06
N LYS A 153 7.82 15.82 -2.47
CA LYS A 153 8.27 16.85 -3.40
C LYS A 153 7.71 16.64 -4.81
N ILE A 154 7.58 15.39 -5.23
CA ILE A 154 6.96 15.06 -6.51
C ILE A 154 5.45 15.30 -6.43
N LEU A 155 4.81 14.86 -5.34
CA LEU A 155 3.38 15.08 -5.11
C LEU A 155 3.03 16.59 -5.09
N GLN A 156 3.89 17.41 -4.49
CA GLN A 156 3.78 18.87 -4.51
C GLN A 156 3.80 19.43 -5.93
N LYS A 157 4.79 19.02 -6.74
CA LYS A 157 4.92 19.50 -8.13
C LYS A 157 3.75 19.10 -9.02
N ILE A 158 3.13 17.93 -8.81
CA ILE A 158 1.98 17.53 -9.64
C ILE A 158 0.64 18.15 -9.16
N THR A 159 0.55 18.51 -7.88
CA THR A 159 -0.66 19.12 -7.28
C THR A 159 -0.67 20.64 -7.39
N ASN A 160 0.50 21.28 -7.57
CA ASN A 160 0.70 22.73 -7.49
C ASN A 160 0.21 23.34 -6.16
N LEU A 161 0.15 22.54 -5.09
CA LEU A 161 -0.19 23.02 -3.76
C LEU A 161 1.05 23.58 -3.06
N GLU A 162 0.81 24.58 -2.22
CA GLU A 162 1.82 25.11 -1.31
C GLU A 162 2.24 24.03 -0.30
N ASP A 163 3.53 23.99 0.06
CA ASP A 163 4.11 22.95 0.94
C ASP A 163 3.32 22.76 2.23
N LYS A 164 2.97 23.87 2.88
CA LYS A 164 2.24 23.83 4.15
C LYS A 164 0.86 23.19 3.99
N ILE A 165 0.14 23.53 2.92
CA ILE A 165 -1.20 23.01 2.65
C ILE A 165 -1.13 21.52 2.36
N LEU A 166 -0.20 21.09 1.49
CA LEU A 166 -0.04 19.67 1.17
C LEU A 166 0.32 18.86 2.42
N LEU A 167 1.27 19.33 3.24
CA LEU A 167 1.65 18.64 4.47
C LEU A 167 0.50 18.55 5.48
N GLU A 168 -0.34 19.57 5.59
CA GLU A 168 -1.55 19.50 6.42
C GLU A 168 -2.55 18.46 5.89
N MET A 169 -2.71 18.35 4.57
CA MET A 169 -3.55 17.31 3.95
C MET A 169 -2.98 15.91 4.17
N MET A 170 -1.67 15.72 4.05
CA MET A 170 -1.00 14.44 4.32
C MET A 170 -1.14 14.05 5.80
N LYS A 171 -1.00 14.99 6.74
CA LYS A 171 -1.27 14.74 8.17
C LYS A 171 -2.71 14.31 8.43
N LYS A 172 -3.69 14.89 7.72
CA LYS A 172 -5.09 14.46 7.82
C LYS A 172 -5.26 13.04 7.26
N LEU A 173 -4.69 12.72 6.11
CA LEU A 173 -4.72 11.36 5.55
C LEU A 173 -4.05 10.34 6.48
N GLN A 174 -2.97 10.73 7.16
CA GLN A 174 -2.31 9.91 8.18
C GLN A 174 -3.17 9.72 9.43
N LYS A 175 -3.86 10.77 9.88
CA LYS A 175 -4.83 10.67 10.99
C LYS A 175 -6.01 9.74 10.66
N HIS A 176 -6.39 9.67 9.39
CA HIS A 176 -7.36 8.69 8.87
C HIS A 176 -6.71 7.33 8.53
N GLU A 177 -5.42 7.15 8.82
CA GLU A 177 -4.67 5.91 8.62
C GLU A 177 -4.76 5.36 7.19
N PHE A 178 -4.85 6.25 6.19
CA PHE A 178 -4.71 5.87 4.78
C PHE A 178 -3.23 5.76 4.37
N ILE A 179 -2.38 6.56 5.01
CA ILE A 179 -0.95 6.64 4.75
C ILE A 179 -0.17 6.75 6.06
N GLU A 180 1.10 6.40 6.02
CA GLU A 180 2.05 6.61 7.11
C GLU A 180 3.34 7.22 6.57
N GLU A 181 3.96 8.09 7.37
CA GLU A 181 5.29 8.65 7.06
C GLU A 181 6.35 7.61 7.37
N VAL A 182 7.29 7.40 6.44
CA VAL A 182 8.42 6.50 6.64
C VAL A 182 9.71 7.30 6.66
N GLU A 183 10.51 7.09 7.72
CA GLU A 183 11.84 7.66 7.82
C GLU A 183 12.79 6.89 6.89
N LYS A 184 13.09 7.48 5.73
CA LYS A 184 14.13 6.96 4.83
C LYS A 184 15.38 7.82 4.96
N ALA A 185 16.26 7.45 5.90
CA ALA A 185 17.56 8.06 6.15
C ALA A 185 17.52 9.59 6.41
N PRO A 186 18.52 10.17 7.09
CA PRO A 186 18.48 11.58 7.47
C PRO A 186 18.89 12.47 6.28
N GLN A 187 18.00 12.69 5.32
CA GLN A 187 18.21 13.63 4.20
C GLN A 187 16.86 14.18 3.70
N LEU A 188 16.37 15.31 4.23
CA LEU A 188 15.41 16.31 3.65
C LEU A 188 14.20 15.87 2.77
N GLN A 189 13.89 14.59 2.63
CA GLN A 189 12.87 14.01 1.75
C GLN A 189 11.92 13.19 2.58
N ARG A 190 10.67 13.64 2.66
CA ARG A 190 9.61 12.91 3.35
C ARG A 190 8.97 11.95 2.39
N TYR A 191 8.90 10.70 2.82
CA TYR A 191 8.25 9.62 2.10
C TYR A 191 7.04 9.18 2.89
N PHE A 192 5.96 8.92 2.16
CA PHE A 192 4.78 8.28 2.70
C PHE A 192 4.54 6.95 2.00
N ILE A 193 3.95 6.00 2.71
CA ILE A 193 3.44 4.77 2.12
C ILE A 193 1.97 4.62 2.48
N PHE A 194 1.21 3.90 1.66
CA PHE A 194 -0.13 3.48 2.07
C PHE A 194 -0.02 2.46 3.19
N THR A 195 -0.81 2.64 4.25
CA THR A 195 -0.89 1.68 5.38
C THR A 195 -1.24 0.27 4.89
N HIS A 196 -2.06 0.18 3.84
CA HIS A 196 -2.40 -1.08 3.18
C HIS A 196 -2.32 -0.98 1.65
N PRO A 197 -1.65 -1.94 0.96
CA PRO A 197 -1.60 -1.98 -0.50
C PRO A 197 -2.97 -2.04 -1.18
N LEU A 198 -3.96 -2.64 -0.52
CA LEU A 198 -5.33 -2.73 -1.04
C LEU A 198 -6.00 -1.35 -1.13
N ILE A 199 -5.72 -0.44 -0.19
CA ILE A 199 -6.24 0.93 -0.23
C ILE A 199 -5.67 1.65 -1.45
N GLN A 200 -4.36 1.55 -1.67
CA GLN A 200 -3.70 2.11 -2.84
C GLN A 200 -4.31 1.57 -4.14
N GLU A 201 -4.53 0.25 -4.22
CA GLU A 201 -5.16 -0.39 -5.38
C GLU A 201 -6.57 0.14 -5.63
N ILE A 202 -7.40 0.30 -4.60
CA ILE A 202 -8.78 0.80 -4.72
C ILE A 202 -8.80 2.27 -5.14
N ALA A 203 -7.94 3.09 -4.53
CA ALA A 203 -7.77 4.49 -4.89
C ALA A 203 -7.33 4.64 -6.35
N TYR A 204 -6.30 3.88 -6.75
CA TYR A 204 -5.80 3.84 -8.12
C TYR A 204 -6.87 3.37 -9.08
N ASN A 205 -7.60 2.31 -8.72
CA ASN A 205 -8.64 1.74 -9.57
C ASN A 205 -9.92 2.58 -9.67
N SER A 206 -10.08 3.57 -8.79
CA SER A 206 -11.20 4.53 -8.85
C SER A 206 -10.95 5.68 -9.83
N LEU A 207 -9.69 5.93 -10.23
CA LEU A 207 -9.36 6.90 -11.26
C LEU A 207 -9.82 6.40 -12.64
N LEU A 208 -10.36 7.30 -13.45
CA LEU A 208 -10.58 7.05 -14.87
C LEU A 208 -9.24 6.75 -15.57
N PHE A 209 -9.28 5.86 -16.56
CA PHE A 209 -8.09 5.44 -17.29
C PHE A 209 -7.29 6.61 -17.87
N LYS A 210 -7.98 7.59 -18.49
CA LYS A 210 -7.37 8.81 -19.03
C LYS A 210 -6.66 9.63 -17.92
N THR A 211 -7.28 9.74 -16.75
CA THR A 211 -6.69 10.45 -15.61
C THR A 211 -5.45 9.75 -15.08
N ARG A 212 -5.45 8.41 -15.01
CA ARG A 212 -4.26 7.63 -14.62
C ARG A 212 -3.09 7.88 -15.57
N ARG A 213 -3.33 7.80 -16.89
CA ARG A 213 -2.29 8.05 -17.89
C ARG A 213 -1.73 9.47 -17.79
N SER A 214 -2.59 10.46 -17.60
CA SER A 214 -2.17 11.85 -17.40
C SER A 214 -1.32 12.02 -16.14
N LEU A 215 -1.71 11.43 -15.01
CA LEU A 215 -0.94 11.48 -13.76
C LEU A 215 0.39 10.74 -13.89
N HIS A 216 0.42 9.57 -14.52
CA HIS A 216 1.66 8.85 -14.81
C HIS A 216 2.62 9.71 -15.65
N ASN A 217 2.11 10.40 -16.68
CA ASN A 217 2.93 11.32 -17.47
C ASN A 217 3.52 12.45 -16.61
N LYS A 218 2.68 13.11 -15.80
CA LYS A 218 3.09 14.22 -14.94
C LYS A 218 4.17 13.78 -13.94
N ILE A 219 3.96 12.63 -13.29
CA ILE A 219 4.92 12.09 -12.32
C ILE A 219 6.23 11.74 -13.03
N GLY A 220 6.18 11.04 -14.16
CA GLY A 220 7.37 10.69 -14.94
C GLY A 220 8.20 11.91 -15.35
N SER A 221 7.55 12.96 -15.87
CA SER A 221 8.22 14.21 -16.24
C SER A 221 8.83 14.93 -15.04
N VAL A 222 8.13 15.00 -13.91
CA VAL A 222 8.67 15.60 -12.68
C VAL A 222 9.89 14.83 -12.17
N MET A 223 9.85 13.49 -12.21
CA MET A 223 10.97 12.66 -11.82
C MET A 223 12.17 12.84 -12.74
N GLU A 224 11.95 12.88 -14.06
CA GLU A 224 12.98 13.15 -15.05
C GLU A 224 13.69 14.49 -14.78
N GLU A 225 12.93 15.56 -14.51
CA GLU A 225 13.49 16.87 -14.18
C GLU A 225 14.25 16.87 -12.85
N MET A 226 13.67 16.29 -11.80
CA MET A 226 14.24 16.33 -10.44
C MET A 226 15.50 15.47 -10.30
N TYR A 227 15.58 14.36 -11.02
CA TYR A 227 16.68 13.40 -10.93
C TYR A 227 17.54 13.38 -12.18
N LEU A 228 17.57 14.44 -12.98
CA LEU A 228 18.34 14.47 -14.24
C LEU A 228 19.81 14.02 -14.05
N SER A 229 20.47 14.46 -12.99
CA SER A 229 21.85 14.10 -12.66
C SER A 229 22.02 12.72 -12.02
N LYS A 230 20.92 12.08 -11.59
CA LYS A 230 20.87 10.77 -10.93
C LYS A 230 19.87 9.84 -11.62
N ILE A 231 19.64 10.04 -12.92
CA ILE A 231 18.53 9.41 -13.62
C ILE A 231 18.71 7.90 -13.65
N ASP A 232 19.94 7.42 -13.70
CA ASP A 232 20.29 6.00 -13.67
C ASP A 232 19.90 5.33 -12.35
N GLU A 233 19.90 6.06 -11.22
CA GLU A 233 19.42 5.54 -9.92
C GLU A 233 17.90 5.35 -9.90
N LYS A 234 17.17 6.11 -10.73
CA LYS A 234 15.70 6.18 -10.76
C LYS A 234 15.09 5.66 -12.05
N VAL A 235 15.90 5.12 -12.96
CA VAL A 235 15.50 4.81 -14.33
C VAL A 235 14.32 3.83 -14.41
N GLU A 236 14.26 2.85 -13.52
CA GLU A 236 13.17 1.87 -13.47
C GLU A 236 11.85 2.50 -13.01
N GLU A 237 11.90 3.40 -12.03
CA GLU A 237 10.72 4.13 -11.54
C GLU A 237 10.20 5.09 -12.63
N VAL A 238 11.11 5.81 -13.29
CA VAL A 238 10.76 6.72 -14.40
C VAL A 238 10.17 5.94 -15.59
N ALA A 239 10.78 4.81 -15.95
CA ALA A 239 10.28 3.92 -16.99
C ALA A 239 8.88 3.39 -16.68
N TYR A 240 8.61 3.01 -15.43
CA TYR A 240 7.29 2.58 -14.99
C TYR A 240 6.23 3.67 -15.21
N HIS A 241 6.54 4.93 -14.89
CA HIS A 241 5.61 6.03 -15.10
C HIS A 241 5.35 6.30 -16.59
N PHE A 242 6.37 6.42 -17.43
CA PHE A 242 6.15 6.66 -18.86
C PHE A 242 5.48 5.47 -19.57
N LYS A 243 5.80 4.22 -19.20
CA LYS A 243 5.11 3.03 -19.72
C LYS A 243 3.60 3.07 -19.52
N ASN A 244 3.15 3.63 -18.39
CA ASN A 244 1.74 3.74 -18.05
C ASN A 244 1.12 5.09 -18.47
N SER A 245 1.85 5.92 -19.22
CA SER A 245 1.39 7.20 -19.75
C SER A 245 1.06 7.11 -21.24
N ASP A 246 0.69 8.25 -21.85
CA ASP A 246 0.50 8.36 -23.30
C ASP A 246 1.81 8.73 -24.06
N ASP A 247 2.90 9.05 -23.35
CA ASP A 247 4.20 9.39 -23.95
C ASP A 247 5.00 8.13 -24.29
N LYS A 248 4.68 7.55 -25.45
CA LYS A 248 5.32 6.33 -25.94
C LYS A 248 6.81 6.52 -26.24
N VAL A 249 7.23 7.73 -26.62
CA VAL A 249 8.63 8.00 -26.98
C VAL A 249 9.50 7.92 -25.74
N LYS A 250 9.12 8.62 -24.67
CA LYS A 250 9.81 8.52 -23.38
C LYS A 250 9.68 7.11 -22.78
N ALA A 251 8.55 6.44 -22.94
CA ALA A 251 8.38 5.07 -22.47
C ALA A 251 9.44 4.14 -23.08
N VAL A 252 9.59 4.13 -24.41
CA VAL A 252 10.59 3.29 -25.09
C VAL A 252 12.01 3.65 -24.64
N PHE A 253 12.33 4.94 -24.59
CA PHE A 253 13.64 5.41 -24.17
C PHE A 253 14.03 4.94 -22.76
N TYR A 254 13.17 5.16 -21.77
CA TYR A 254 13.45 4.79 -20.39
C TYR A 254 13.35 3.29 -20.13
N LEU A 255 12.47 2.56 -20.84
CA LEU A 255 12.42 1.10 -20.76
C LEU A 255 13.71 0.45 -21.28
N ASN A 256 14.29 0.97 -22.37
CA ASN A 256 15.57 0.49 -22.87
C ASN A 256 16.69 0.74 -21.86
N LYS A 257 16.81 1.96 -21.33
CA LYS A 257 17.82 2.27 -20.30
C LYS A 257 17.67 1.40 -19.04
N ALA A 258 16.44 1.16 -18.58
CA ALA A 258 16.17 0.26 -17.47
C ALA A 258 16.57 -1.19 -17.79
N GLY A 259 16.36 -1.63 -19.03
CA GLY A 259 16.83 -2.91 -19.54
C GLY A 259 18.35 -3.03 -19.54
N ASP A 260 19.06 -2.02 -20.05
CA ASP A 260 20.53 -1.98 -20.06
C ASP A 260 21.11 -2.02 -18.64
N LYS A 261 20.51 -1.28 -17.70
CA LYS A 261 20.89 -1.31 -16.28
C LYS A 261 20.64 -2.68 -15.65
N ALA A 262 19.50 -3.31 -15.92
CA ALA A 262 19.24 -4.66 -15.43
C ALA A 262 20.27 -5.65 -15.99
N GLN A 263 20.55 -5.59 -17.29
CA GLN A 263 21.53 -6.44 -17.95
C GLN A 263 22.93 -6.26 -17.35
N SER A 264 23.38 -5.04 -17.07
CA SER A 264 24.68 -4.80 -16.45
C SER A 264 24.76 -5.41 -15.05
N LEU A 265 23.73 -5.25 -14.20
CA LEU A 265 23.66 -5.87 -12.87
C LEU A 265 23.71 -7.41 -12.93
N TYR A 266 23.02 -8.04 -13.89
CA TYR A 266 23.09 -9.48 -14.11
C TYR A 266 24.39 -9.95 -14.80
N ALA A 267 25.06 -9.08 -15.56
CA ALA A 267 26.38 -9.37 -16.10
C ALA A 267 27.44 -9.36 -14.99
N PHE A 268 27.30 -8.50 -13.98
CA PHE A 268 28.19 -8.50 -12.80
C PHE A 268 28.03 -9.74 -11.92
N SER A 269 26.85 -10.35 -11.79
CA SER A 269 26.69 -11.60 -11.04
C SER A 269 27.33 -12.82 -11.73
N ASN A 270 27.57 -12.76 -13.04
CA ASN A 270 28.39 -13.77 -13.76
C ASN A 270 29.89 -13.44 -13.73
N ALA A 271 30.30 -12.19 -13.46
CA ALA A 271 31.69 -11.76 -13.51
C ALA A 271 32.53 -12.19 -12.28
N VAL A 272 31.90 -12.51 -11.15
CA VAL A 272 32.58 -13.00 -9.93
C VAL A 272 33.16 -14.42 -10.10
N ASN A 273 32.76 -15.15 -11.15
CA ASN A 273 33.37 -16.44 -11.49
C ASN A 273 34.54 -16.35 -12.48
N TYR A 274 34.91 -15.13 -12.92
CA TYR A 274 36.00 -14.91 -13.89
C TYR A 274 37.15 -14.05 -13.33
N PHE A 275 37.15 -13.72 -12.03
CA PHE A 275 38.27 -13.12 -11.31
C PHE A 275 38.49 -13.81 -9.97
#